data_AF-A0A7K0NCE4-F1
#
_entry.id   AF-A0A7K0NCE4-F1
#
_cell.length_a   1.000
_cell.length_b   1.000
_cell.length_c   1.000
_cell.angle_alpha   90.00
_cell.angle_beta   90.00
_cell.angle_gamma   90.00
#
_symmetry.space_group_name_H-M   'P 1'
#
loop_
_entity.id
_entity.type
_entity.pdbx_description
1 polymer ?
#
loop_
_entity_poly.entity_id
_entity_poly.type
_entity_poly.pdbx_seq_one_letter_code
_entity_poly.pdbx_strand_id
1 'polypeptide(L)'
;MFSTGFKYFLGVTVLSVAALIMSFFVLDQLAIAGVAISMLIAVTALLAGIAVATRDGQTTTATPDSSKELATQSMWPLVTSIGVVLLALGLVTSSLVFFSGLVVVLGALAEWMVQSWSERASKDVKYNALARKRILNPIEFPVLAALGLGVVIYSFSRIMLAVDKSTGALLFIVLGSVVLIAGILFVLKPNLNRSLVVAICSLGAVGIFATGILSATTGMREELVLAKSESHEHPECGAERSEHFDKLAEGNLSLRSSVDATIELADGKLTARVVGFNQPQNSVTVRRANSTNFIFHNLDANEYRLVADLGNRAVAEPEGKTEKNLVCTQLTAQGSEQSLVLTINKPAPAGTSYVLSVPGIEGQVIELVVP
;
A
#
# COMPACT_ATOMS: atom_id res chain seq x y z
N MET A 1 49.23 -23.47 -28.16
CA MET A 1 48.20 -23.59 -29.23
C MET A 1 47.00 -22.76 -28.81
N PHE A 2 46.42 -21.97 -29.72
CA PHE A 2 45.19 -21.21 -29.43
C PHE A 2 44.00 -22.15 -29.26
N SER A 3 43.17 -21.89 -28.26
CA SER A 3 41.98 -22.66 -27.96
C SER A 3 40.92 -22.50 -29.06
N THR A 4 39.99 -23.45 -29.14
CA THR A 4 38.92 -23.44 -30.14
C THR A 4 37.97 -22.25 -29.96
N GLY A 5 37.68 -21.87 -28.70
CA GLY A 5 36.84 -20.71 -28.39
C GLY A 5 37.48 -19.40 -28.83
N PHE A 6 38.78 -19.21 -28.58
CA PHE A 6 39.49 -18.04 -29.08
C PHE A 6 39.41 -17.91 -30.61
N LYS A 7 39.69 -19.00 -31.34
CA LYS A 7 39.63 -19.00 -32.81
C LYS A 7 38.24 -18.61 -33.33
N TYR A 8 37.20 -19.11 -32.67
CA TYR A 8 35.81 -18.79 -33.00
C TYR A 8 35.50 -17.30 -32.78
N PHE A 9 35.72 -16.78 -31.57
CA PHE A 9 35.40 -15.37 -31.26
C PHE A 9 36.27 -14.39 -32.04
N LEU A 10 37.55 -14.71 -32.25
CA LEU A 10 38.44 -13.92 -33.12
C LEU A 10 37.91 -13.89 -34.56
N GLY A 11 37.52 -15.05 -35.09
CA GLY A 11 36.95 -15.16 -36.44
C GLY A 11 35.67 -14.35 -36.61
N VAL A 12 34.75 -14.42 -35.64
CA VAL A 12 33.51 -13.62 -35.64
C VAL A 12 33.81 -12.12 -35.52
N THR A 13 34.79 -11.73 -34.71
CA THR A 13 35.19 -10.32 -34.56
C THR A 13 35.74 -9.77 -35.89
N VAL A 14 36.63 -10.51 -36.55
CA VAL A 14 37.20 -10.11 -37.85
C VAL A 14 36.12 -10.00 -38.92
N LEU A 15 35.20 -10.98 -38.97
CA LEU A 15 34.07 -10.94 -39.90
C LEU A 15 33.14 -9.75 -39.62
N SER A 16 32.90 -9.42 -38.35
CA SER A 16 32.05 -8.30 -37.94
C SER A 16 32.69 -6.95 -38.27
N VAL A 17 34.02 -6.82 -38.16
CA VAL A 17 34.76 -5.63 -38.62
C VAL A 17 34.64 -5.47 -40.13
N ALA A 18 34.78 -6.56 -40.89
CA ALA A 18 34.58 -6.53 -42.34
C ALA A 18 33.14 -6.13 -42.71
N ALA A 19 32.15 -6.67 -41.99
CA ALA A 19 30.74 -6.30 -42.17
C ALA A 19 30.47 -4.83 -41.82
N LEU A 20 31.10 -4.29 -40.77
CA LEU A 20 31.00 -2.87 -40.41
C LEU A 20 31.57 -1.99 -41.53
N ILE A 21 32.77 -2.32 -42.03
CA ILE A 21 33.39 -1.59 -43.15
C ILE A 21 32.48 -1.63 -44.38
N MET A 22 31.97 -2.79 -44.75
CA MET A 22 31.02 -2.92 -45.87
C MET A 22 29.73 -2.11 -45.64
N SER A 23 29.24 -2.04 -44.40
CA SER A 23 28.05 -1.25 -44.08
C SER A 23 28.26 0.25 -44.30
N PHE A 24 29.47 0.78 -44.08
CA PHE A 24 29.81 2.17 -44.39
C PHE A 24 29.81 2.45 -45.91
N PHE A 25 30.09 1.46 -46.75
CA PHE A 25 30.05 1.60 -48.20
C PHE A 25 28.64 1.46 -48.80
N VAL A 26 27.76 0.71 -48.13
CA VAL A 26 26.41 0.41 -48.64
C VAL A 26 25.35 1.34 -48.05
N LEU A 27 25.54 1.81 -46.83
CA LEU A 27 24.59 2.66 -46.11
C LEU A 27 25.22 4.04 -45.88
N ASP A 28 24.66 5.08 -46.51
CA ASP A 28 25.13 6.47 -46.43
C ASP A 28 25.03 7.09 -45.02
N GLN A 29 24.34 6.43 -44.08
CA GLN A 29 24.23 6.85 -42.69
C GLN A 29 24.53 5.71 -41.73
N LEU A 30 25.26 6.04 -40.66
CA LEU A 30 25.52 5.16 -39.53
C LEU A 30 24.26 5.02 -38.66
N ALA A 31 23.24 4.35 -39.20
CA ALA A 31 22.01 4.04 -38.53
C ALA A 31 22.22 3.02 -37.38
N ILE A 32 21.12 2.60 -36.75
CA ILE A 32 21.03 1.60 -35.66
C ILE A 32 21.88 0.34 -35.96
N ALA A 33 22.01 -0.06 -37.24
CA ALA A 33 22.82 -1.20 -37.66
C ALA A 33 24.33 -1.03 -37.40
N GLY A 34 24.90 0.16 -37.60
CA GLY A 34 26.32 0.41 -37.36
C GLY A 34 26.68 0.34 -35.87
N VAL A 35 25.78 0.85 -35.02
CA VAL A 35 25.90 0.75 -33.55
C VAL A 35 25.76 -0.70 -33.07
N ALA A 36 24.85 -1.47 -33.67
CA ALA A 36 24.69 -2.89 -33.32
C ALA A 36 25.93 -3.71 -33.69
N ILE A 37 26.52 -3.49 -34.87
CA ILE A 37 27.72 -4.21 -35.32
C ILE A 37 28.94 -3.79 -34.48
N SER A 38 29.09 -2.51 -34.13
CA SER A 38 30.19 -2.06 -33.26
C SER A 38 30.11 -2.65 -31.85
N MET A 39 28.91 -2.75 -31.28
CA MET A 39 28.68 -3.46 -30.02
C MET A 39 29.00 -4.95 -30.14
N LEU A 40 28.60 -5.60 -31.24
CA LEU A 40 28.95 -7.00 -31.48
C LEU A 40 30.46 -7.21 -31.51
N ILE A 41 31.21 -6.35 -32.23
CA ILE A 41 32.67 -6.38 -32.28
C ILE A 41 33.27 -6.23 -30.88
N ALA A 42 32.79 -5.26 -30.09
CA ALA A 42 33.29 -5.03 -28.73
C ALA A 42 33.08 -6.27 -27.83
N VAL A 43 31.89 -6.88 -27.90
CA VAL A 43 31.56 -8.08 -27.13
C VAL A 43 32.41 -9.27 -27.57
N THR A 44 32.50 -9.55 -28.87
CA THR A 44 33.25 -10.72 -29.36
C THR A 44 34.75 -10.55 -29.18
N ALA A 45 35.28 -9.33 -29.28
CA ALA A 45 36.68 -9.04 -28.97
C ALA A 45 36.98 -9.25 -27.47
N LEU A 46 36.09 -8.80 -26.59
CA LEU A 46 36.21 -9.03 -25.15
C LEU A 46 36.18 -10.53 -24.83
N LEU A 47 35.24 -11.28 -25.41
CA LEU A 47 35.15 -12.73 -25.24
C LEU A 47 36.38 -13.46 -25.79
N ALA A 48 36.93 -13.02 -26.93
CA ALA A 48 38.19 -13.54 -27.46
C ALA A 48 39.35 -13.27 -26.48
N GLY A 49 39.44 -12.06 -25.92
CA GLY A 49 40.44 -11.70 -24.92
C GLY A 49 40.36 -12.57 -23.67
N ILE A 50 39.14 -12.81 -23.16
CA ILE A 50 38.89 -13.69 -22.02
C ILE A 50 39.28 -15.14 -22.35
N ALA A 51 38.94 -15.64 -23.55
CA ALA A 51 39.30 -16.98 -24.00
C ALA A 51 40.83 -17.18 -24.06
N VAL A 52 41.59 -16.16 -24.50
CA VAL A 52 43.07 -16.19 -24.46
C VAL A 52 43.57 -16.22 -23.03
N ALA A 53 43.08 -15.30 -22.19
CA ALA A 53 43.53 -15.16 -20.81
C ALA A 53 43.27 -16.42 -19.97
N THR A 54 42.14 -17.09 -20.22
CA THR A 54 41.71 -18.29 -19.48
C THR A 54 42.09 -19.60 -20.17
N ARG A 55 42.61 -19.55 -21.40
CA ARG A 55 42.92 -20.73 -22.24
C ARG A 55 41.73 -21.69 -22.39
N ASP A 56 40.51 -21.16 -22.43
CA ASP A 56 39.25 -21.91 -22.37
C ASP A 56 39.16 -22.95 -21.23
N GLY A 57 39.88 -22.73 -20.12
CA GLY A 57 39.93 -23.67 -19.00
C GLY A 57 40.63 -25.00 -19.31
N GLN A 58 41.40 -25.08 -20.40
CA GLN A 58 42.15 -26.28 -20.76
C GLN A 58 43.31 -26.49 -19.79
N THR A 59 43.29 -27.60 -19.05
CA THR A 59 44.43 -28.05 -18.24
C THR A 59 45.49 -28.69 -19.14
N THR A 60 46.77 -28.57 -18.79
CA THR A 60 47.89 -29.13 -19.56
C THR A 60 48.03 -30.64 -19.45
N THR A 61 47.16 -31.30 -18.68
CA THR A 61 47.18 -32.74 -18.45
C THR A 61 46.23 -33.43 -19.44
N ALA A 62 46.80 -34.27 -20.31
CA ALA A 62 46.05 -35.07 -21.29
C ALA A 62 45.21 -36.21 -20.68
N THR A 63 45.27 -36.38 -19.36
CA THR A 63 44.41 -37.30 -18.63
C THR A 63 43.02 -36.65 -18.53
N PRO A 64 41.96 -37.25 -19.08
CA PRO A 64 40.61 -36.78 -18.80
C PRO A 64 40.40 -36.96 -17.30
N ASP A 65 40.48 -35.86 -16.54
CA ASP A 65 40.18 -35.89 -15.12
C ASP A 65 38.77 -36.45 -14.96
N SER A 66 38.69 -37.61 -14.32
CA SER A 66 37.45 -38.31 -13.99
C SER A 66 36.62 -37.55 -12.94
N SER A 67 36.97 -36.31 -12.60
CA SER A 67 36.16 -35.39 -11.82
C SER A 67 35.00 -34.83 -12.65
N LYS A 68 34.17 -35.72 -13.18
CA LYS A 68 32.79 -35.40 -13.54
C LYS A 68 31.93 -35.53 -12.28
N GLU A 69 32.27 -34.82 -11.21
CA GLU A 69 31.21 -34.49 -10.25
C GLU A 69 30.32 -33.50 -10.98
N LEU A 70 29.20 -34.00 -11.52
CA LEU A 70 28.18 -33.15 -12.09
C LEU A 70 27.79 -32.12 -11.02
N ALA A 71 27.73 -30.84 -11.41
CA ALA A 71 27.15 -29.82 -10.57
C ALA A 71 25.80 -30.32 -10.05
N THR A 72 25.57 -30.18 -8.74
CA THR A 72 24.32 -30.64 -8.13
C THR A 72 23.15 -29.98 -8.85
N GLN A 73 22.02 -30.69 -8.97
CA GLN A 73 20.80 -30.09 -9.52
C GLN A 73 20.46 -28.82 -8.73
N SER A 74 20.46 -27.68 -9.41
CA SER A 74 20.17 -26.37 -8.84
C SER A 74 18.83 -25.88 -9.36
N MET A 75 17.93 -25.52 -8.45
CA MET A 75 16.63 -24.91 -8.80
C MET A 75 16.73 -23.40 -9.06
N TRP A 76 17.84 -22.75 -8.68
CA TRP A 76 17.98 -21.30 -8.75
C TRP A 76 17.90 -20.69 -10.15
N PRO A 77 18.37 -21.34 -11.23
CA PRO A 77 18.12 -20.84 -12.58
C PRO A 77 16.63 -20.73 -12.90
N LEU A 78 15.82 -21.69 -12.43
CA LEU A 78 14.37 -21.66 -12.58
C LEU A 78 13.75 -20.52 -11.75
N VAL A 79 14.17 -20.35 -10.49
CA VAL A 79 13.70 -19.22 -9.64
C VAL A 79 14.09 -17.87 -10.26
N THR A 80 15.31 -17.76 -10.80
CA THR A 80 15.77 -16.54 -11.48
C THR A 80 14.91 -16.23 -12.70
N SER A 81 14.52 -17.26 -13.48
CA SER A 81 13.63 -17.07 -14.62
C SER A 81 12.24 -16.53 -14.21
N ILE A 82 11.69 -17.02 -13.09
CA ILE A 82 10.44 -16.49 -12.53
C ILE A 82 10.61 -15.02 -12.14
N GLY A 83 11.74 -14.66 -11.50
CA GLY A 83 12.06 -13.28 -11.16
C GLY A 83 12.16 -12.36 -12.37
N VAL A 84 12.78 -12.83 -13.47
CA VAL A 84 12.87 -12.06 -14.73
C VAL A 84 11.50 -11.85 -15.36
N VAL A 85 10.63 -12.86 -15.33
CA VAL A 85 9.24 -12.72 -15.79
C VAL A 85 8.49 -11.69 -14.94
N LEU A 86 8.64 -11.71 -13.61
CA LEU A 86 8.04 -10.72 -12.72
C LEU A 86 8.56 -9.30 -12.97
N LEU A 87 9.86 -9.14 -13.26
CA LEU A 87 10.43 -7.85 -13.66
C LEU A 87 9.78 -7.33 -14.94
N ALA A 88 9.68 -8.16 -15.97
CA ALA A 88 9.04 -7.79 -17.24
C ALA A 88 7.56 -7.43 -17.06
N LEU A 89 6.81 -8.22 -16.30
CA LEU A 89 5.41 -7.94 -15.96
C LEU A 89 5.28 -6.66 -15.13
N GLY A 90 6.20 -6.43 -14.20
CA GLY A 90 6.22 -5.26 -13.33
C GLY A 90 6.42 -3.94 -14.09
N LEU A 91 7.21 -3.95 -15.17
CA LEU A 91 7.39 -2.79 -16.05
C LEU A 91 6.07 -2.32 -16.69
N VAL A 92 5.10 -3.24 -16.85
CA VAL A 92 3.82 -2.96 -17.50
C VAL A 92 2.70 -2.75 -16.47
N THR A 93 2.73 -3.46 -15.35
CA THR A 93 1.60 -3.53 -14.40
C THR A 93 1.72 -2.56 -13.24
N SER A 94 2.80 -2.64 -12.45
CA SER A 94 2.99 -1.81 -11.26
C SER A 94 4.42 -1.90 -10.72
N SER A 95 4.88 -0.81 -10.11
CA SER A 95 6.19 -0.75 -9.45
C SER A 95 6.35 -1.81 -8.36
N LEU A 96 5.26 -2.19 -7.67
CA LEU A 96 5.30 -3.22 -6.63
C LEU A 96 5.67 -4.60 -7.22
N VAL A 97 5.05 -4.99 -8.32
CA VAL A 97 5.37 -6.25 -9.03
C VAL A 97 6.81 -6.21 -9.53
N PHE A 98 7.27 -5.07 -10.06
CA PHE A 98 8.65 -4.89 -10.49
C PHE A 98 9.66 -5.11 -9.36
N PHE A 99 9.51 -4.41 -8.23
CA PHE A 99 10.42 -4.56 -7.10
C PHE A 99 10.39 -5.97 -6.50
N SER A 100 9.23 -6.64 -6.51
CA SER A 100 9.15 -8.04 -6.09
C SER A 100 9.99 -8.96 -7.00
N GLY A 101 9.93 -8.77 -8.32
CA GLY A 101 10.77 -9.49 -9.28
C GLY A 101 12.25 -9.23 -9.06
N LEU A 102 12.63 -7.98 -8.78
CA LEU A 102 14.02 -7.61 -8.49
C LEU A 102 14.56 -8.35 -7.26
N VAL A 103 13.78 -8.38 -6.17
CA VAL A 103 14.15 -9.09 -4.94
C VAL A 103 14.32 -10.59 -5.21
N VAL A 104 13.42 -11.21 -5.98
CA VAL A 104 13.51 -12.63 -6.36
C VAL A 104 14.79 -12.91 -7.16
N VAL A 105 15.12 -12.07 -8.14
CA VAL A 105 16.35 -12.23 -8.93
C VAL A 105 17.60 -12.08 -8.06
N LEU A 106 17.67 -11.04 -7.23
CA LEU A 106 18.82 -10.82 -6.35
C LEU A 106 19.00 -11.95 -5.33
N GLY A 107 17.91 -12.41 -4.72
CA GLY A 107 17.91 -13.55 -3.81
C GLY A 107 18.37 -14.83 -4.50
N ALA A 108 17.80 -15.14 -5.67
CA ALA A 108 18.17 -16.33 -6.43
C ALA A 108 19.64 -16.31 -6.89
N LEU A 109 20.14 -15.15 -7.32
CA LEU A 109 21.56 -14.99 -7.70
C LEU A 109 22.48 -15.15 -6.49
N ALA A 110 22.14 -14.56 -5.34
CA ALA A 110 22.92 -14.70 -4.12
C ALA A 110 22.97 -16.17 -3.66
N GLU A 111 21.81 -16.84 -3.63
CA GLU A 111 21.73 -18.25 -3.25
C GLU A 111 22.46 -19.16 -4.25
N TRP A 112 22.34 -18.89 -5.54
CA TRP A 112 23.04 -19.64 -6.58
C TRP A 112 24.56 -19.44 -6.49
N MET A 113 25.01 -18.23 -6.19
CA MET A 113 26.43 -17.92 -5.99
C MET A 113 26.99 -18.63 -4.77
N VAL A 114 26.29 -18.57 -3.63
CA VAL A 114 26.74 -19.25 -2.40
C VAL A 114 26.69 -20.77 -2.57
N GLN A 115 25.67 -21.32 -3.26
CA GLN A 115 25.64 -22.74 -3.60
C GLN A 115 26.86 -23.13 -4.45
N SER A 116 27.12 -22.41 -5.54
CA SER A 116 28.23 -22.68 -6.46
C SER A 116 29.60 -22.57 -5.77
N TRP A 117 29.76 -21.60 -4.86
CA TRP A 117 30.95 -21.48 -4.03
C TRP A 117 31.09 -22.65 -3.06
N SER A 118 30.01 -23.00 -2.35
CA SER A 118 30.04 -24.04 -1.32
C SER A 118 30.36 -25.42 -1.90
N GLU A 119 29.84 -25.74 -3.09
CA GLU A 119 30.11 -26.98 -3.81
C GLU A 119 31.59 -27.14 -4.19
N ARG A 120 32.33 -26.02 -4.29
CA ARG A 120 33.76 -25.99 -4.67
C ARG A 120 34.70 -25.71 -3.49
N ALA A 121 34.17 -25.57 -2.28
CA ALA A 121 34.95 -25.16 -1.11
C ALA A 121 35.97 -26.22 -0.66
N SER A 122 35.63 -27.51 -0.79
CA SER A 122 36.49 -28.65 -0.45
C SER A 122 36.15 -29.86 -1.32
N LYS A 123 37.01 -30.89 -1.27
CA LYS A 123 36.74 -32.22 -1.86
C LYS A 123 35.77 -33.07 -1.02
N ASP A 124 35.44 -32.64 0.20
CA ASP A 124 34.47 -33.32 1.07
C ASP A 124 33.08 -32.70 0.95
N VAL A 125 32.13 -33.49 0.43
CA VAL A 125 30.73 -33.11 0.25
C VAL A 125 30.05 -32.73 1.58
N LYS A 126 30.40 -33.39 2.70
CA LYS A 126 29.81 -33.08 4.01
C LYS A 126 30.26 -31.71 4.50
N TYR A 127 31.52 -31.37 4.30
CA TYR A 127 32.06 -30.06 4.62
C TYR A 127 31.37 -28.95 3.80
N ASN A 128 31.23 -29.17 2.50
CA ASN A 128 30.58 -28.24 1.57
C ASN A 128 29.12 -27.94 1.97
N ALA A 129 28.35 -28.98 2.33
CA ALA A 129 26.97 -28.83 2.80
C ALA A 129 26.88 -28.05 4.12
N LEU A 130 27.83 -28.24 5.03
CA LEU A 130 27.88 -27.48 6.29
C LEU A 130 28.29 -26.01 6.07
N ALA A 131 29.21 -25.75 5.15
CA ALA A 131 29.63 -24.40 4.79
C ALA A 131 28.46 -23.57 4.26
N ARG A 132 27.65 -24.13 3.34
CA ARG A 132 26.41 -23.48 2.87
C ARG A 132 25.46 -23.16 4.02
N LYS A 133 25.15 -24.18 4.85
CA LYS A 133 24.21 -24.04 5.97
C LYS A 133 24.63 -22.97 6.96
N ARG A 134 25.93 -22.86 7.27
CA ARG A 134 26.44 -21.88 8.23
C ARG A 134 26.26 -20.45 7.77
N ILE A 135 26.38 -20.20 6.46
CA ILE A 135 26.24 -18.86 5.88
C ILE A 135 24.77 -18.52 5.63
N LEU A 136 24.01 -19.45 5.05
CA LEU A 136 22.67 -19.14 4.56
C LEU A 136 21.56 -19.35 5.59
N ASN A 137 21.60 -20.38 6.43
CA ASN A 137 20.50 -20.66 7.37
C ASN A 137 20.13 -19.46 8.29
N PRO A 138 21.08 -18.65 8.79
CA PRO A 138 20.74 -17.49 9.63
C PRO A 138 19.90 -16.42 8.92
N ILE A 139 19.96 -16.37 7.58
CA ILE A 139 19.26 -15.38 6.76
C ILE A 139 18.06 -16.01 6.06
N GLU A 140 18.22 -17.20 5.47
CA GLU A 140 17.17 -17.95 4.77
C GLU A 140 15.95 -18.17 5.66
N PHE A 141 16.13 -18.67 6.89
CA PHE A 141 14.99 -19.02 7.73
C PHE A 141 14.16 -17.80 8.17
N PRO A 142 14.75 -16.69 8.68
CA PRO A 142 13.96 -15.50 8.99
C PRO A 142 13.30 -14.89 7.77
N VAL A 143 14.00 -14.80 6.63
CA VAL A 143 13.45 -14.21 5.41
C VAL A 143 12.30 -15.05 4.86
N LEU A 144 12.47 -16.37 4.75
CA LEU A 144 11.40 -17.26 4.30
C LEU A 144 10.21 -17.26 5.27
N ALA A 145 10.46 -17.21 6.58
CA ALA A 145 9.40 -17.10 7.57
C ALA A 145 8.63 -15.77 7.41
N ALA A 146 9.33 -14.65 7.23
CA ALA A 146 8.72 -13.34 7.04
C ALA A 146 7.91 -13.28 5.73
N LEU A 147 8.44 -13.82 4.63
CA LEU A 147 7.73 -13.90 3.35
C LEU A 147 6.48 -14.79 3.46
N GLY A 148 6.62 -15.99 4.04
CA GLY A 148 5.49 -16.90 4.24
C GLY A 148 4.39 -16.28 5.10
N LEU A 149 4.77 -15.63 6.20
CA LEU A 149 3.84 -14.92 7.08
C LEU A 149 3.21 -13.71 6.38
N GLY A 150 3.98 -12.95 5.60
CA GLY A 150 3.48 -11.83 4.78
C GLY A 150 2.41 -12.27 3.78
N VAL A 151 2.60 -13.42 3.11
CA VAL A 151 1.60 -14.00 2.21
C VAL A 151 0.31 -14.36 2.96
N VAL A 152 0.43 -14.95 4.15
CA VAL A 152 -0.73 -15.29 5.00
C VAL A 152 -1.48 -14.03 5.44
N ILE A 153 -0.76 -13.01 5.92
CA ILE A 153 -1.36 -11.72 6.33
C ILE A 153 -2.07 -11.06 5.15
N TYR A 154 -1.41 -10.99 3.99
CA TYR A 154 -2.01 -10.38 2.80
C TYR A 154 -3.27 -11.12 2.37
N SER A 155 -3.23 -12.45 2.35
CA SER A 155 -4.38 -13.28 2.00
C SER A 155 -5.53 -13.06 2.97
N PHE A 156 -5.24 -13.03 4.27
CA PHE A 156 -6.23 -12.73 5.31
C PHE A 156 -6.83 -11.33 5.18
N SER A 157 -6.03 -10.32 4.84
CA SER A 157 -6.50 -8.97 4.53
C SER A 157 -7.51 -8.98 3.37
N ARG A 158 -7.24 -9.73 2.30
CA ARG A 158 -8.16 -9.87 1.17
C ARG A 158 -9.46 -10.55 1.55
N ILE A 159 -9.41 -11.60 2.38
CA ILE A 159 -10.61 -12.27 2.90
C ILE A 159 -11.46 -11.27 3.68
N MET A 160 -10.86 -10.51 4.59
CA MET A 160 -11.60 -9.56 5.44
C MET A 160 -12.16 -8.36 4.69
N LEU A 161 -11.55 -7.96 3.57
CA LEU A 161 -12.10 -6.92 2.68
C LEU A 161 -13.32 -7.40 1.90
N ALA A 162 -13.37 -8.69 1.57
CA ALA A 162 -14.46 -9.28 0.78
C ALA A 162 -15.66 -9.71 1.64
N VAL A 163 -15.44 -10.07 2.90
CA VAL A 163 -16.47 -10.64 3.79
C VAL A 163 -17.28 -9.56 4.54
N ASP A 164 -18.57 -9.84 4.75
CA ASP A 164 -19.49 -8.99 5.52
C ASP A 164 -19.07 -8.78 6.98
N LYS A 165 -19.55 -7.68 7.61
CA LYS A 165 -19.16 -7.30 8.98
C LYS A 165 -19.45 -8.38 10.03
N SER A 166 -20.64 -8.98 9.97
CA SER A 166 -21.08 -10.02 10.91
C SER A 166 -20.33 -11.35 10.69
N THR A 167 -20.17 -11.74 9.42
CA THR A 167 -19.44 -12.95 9.02
C THR A 167 -17.95 -12.84 9.35
N GLY A 168 -17.34 -11.67 9.17
CA GLY A 168 -15.95 -11.42 9.54
C GLY A 168 -15.69 -11.63 11.04
N ALA A 169 -16.57 -11.09 11.89
CA ALA A 169 -16.49 -11.29 13.34
C ALA A 169 -16.60 -12.77 13.73
N LEU A 170 -17.54 -13.50 13.11
CA LEU A 170 -17.68 -14.94 13.32
C LEU A 170 -16.42 -15.71 12.90
N LEU A 171 -15.86 -15.40 11.73
CA LEU A 171 -14.63 -16.02 11.23
C LEU A 171 -13.45 -15.78 12.18
N PHE A 172 -13.31 -14.58 12.74
CA PHE A 172 -12.27 -14.30 13.73
C PHE A 172 -12.40 -15.17 14.99
N ILE A 173 -13.62 -15.31 15.51
CA ILE A 173 -13.88 -16.13 16.71
C ILE A 173 -13.58 -17.61 16.42
N VAL A 174 -14.07 -18.13 15.30
CA VAL A 174 -13.88 -19.53 14.91
C VAL A 174 -12.41 -19.82 14.61
N LEU A 175 -11.76 -19.01 13.78
CA LEU A 175 -10.36 -19.25 13.41
C LEU A 175 -9.44 -19.05 14.62
N GLY A 176 -9.69 -18.02 15.44
CA GLY A 176 -8.95 -17.75 16.67
C GLY A 176 -9.08 -18.89 17.68
N SER A 177 -10.29 -19.43 17.86
CA SER A 177 -10.50 -20.60 18.73
C SER A 177 -9.82 -21.86 18.18
N VAL A 178 -9.84 -22.09 16.87
CA VAL A 178 -9.08 -23.21 16.25
C VAL A 178 -7.58 -23.08 16.49
N VAL A 179 -7.01 -21.88 16.30
CA VAL A 179 -5.58 -21.62 16.56
C VAL A 179 -5.24 -21.81 18.04
N LEU A 180 -6.10 -21.35 18.94
CA LEU A 180 -5.93 -21.51 20.38
C LEU A 180 -5.99 -22.99 20.80
N ILE A 181 -6.96 -23.74 20.29
CA ILE A 181 -7.08 -25.20 20.53
C ILE A 181 -5.85 -25.92 19.98
N ALA A 182 -5.40 -25.58 18.77
CA ALA A 182 -4.18 -26.15 18.20
C ALA A 182 -2.97 -25.87 19.10
N GLY A 183 -2.79 -24.63 19.57
CA GLY A 183 -1.72 -24.26 20.50
C GLY A 183 -1.76 -25.07 21.80
N ILE A 184 -2.95 -25.25 22.39
CA ILE A 184 -3.14 -26.10 23.57
C ILE A 184 -2.74 -27.56 23.27
N LEU A 185 -3.17 -28.11 22.14
CA LEU A 185 -2.81 -29.49 21.74
C LEU A 185 -1.30 -29.66 21.53
N PHE A 186 -0.62 -28.65 20.98
CA PHE A 186 0.84 -28.64 20.85
C PHE A 186 1.55 -28.70 22.20
N VAL A 187 1.06 -27.97 23.20
CA VAL A 187 1.63 -27.96 24.55
C VAL A 187 1.37 -29.29 25.26
N LEU A 188 0.14 -29.82 25.15
CA LEU A 188 -0.26 -31.03 25.88
C LEU A 188 0.29 -32.33 25.28
N LYS A 189 0.68 -32.34 24.00
CA LYS A 189 1.14 -33.56 23.30
C LYS A 189 2.54 -33.38 22.71
N PRO A 190 3.61 -33.44 23.54
CA PRO A 190 4.98 -33.15 23.13
C PRO A 190 5.56 -34.13 22.08
N ASN A 191 4.95 -35.32 21.91
CA ASN A 191 5.37 -36.34 20.94
C ASN A 191 4.55 -36.33 19.63
N LEU A 192 4.01 -35.17 19.23
CA LEU A 192 3.34 -35.03 17.95
C LEU A 192 4.31 -35.33 16.79
N ASN A 193 3.92 -36.23 15.89
CA ASN A 193 4.71 -36.54 14.71
C ASN A 193 4.96 -35.27 13.90
N ARG A 194 6.24 -34.96 13.63
CA ARG A 194 6.65 -33.78 12.85
C ARG A 194 5.94 -33.68 11.51
N SER A 195 5.66 -34.82 10.87
CA SER A 195 4.91 -34.89 9.62
C SER A 195 3.46 -34.39 9.76
N LEU A 196 2.78 -34.71 10.87
CA LEU A 196 1.42 -34.23 11.14
C LEU A 196 1.38 -32.72 11.33
N VAL A 197 2.35 -32.17 12.07
CA VAL A 197 2.50 -30.73 12.30
C VAL A 197 2.70 -30.00 10.97
N VAL A 198 3.64 -30.48 10.16
CA VAL A 198 3.90 -29.91 8.84
C VAL A 198 2.67 -29.98 7.95
N ALA A 199 1.93 -31.10 7.95
CA ALA A 199 0.72 -31.27 7.15
C ALA A 199 -0.38 -30.29 7.55
N ILE A 200 -0.64 -30.11 8.85
CA ILE A 200 -1.68 -29.17 9.33
C ILE A 200 -1.30 -27.73 8.99
N CYS A 201 -0.05 -27.33 9.26
CA CYS A 201 0.41 -25.98 8.98
C CYS A 201 0.40 -25.67 7.47
N SER A 202 0.82 -26.61 6.62
CA SER A 202 0.83 -26.42 5.17
C SER A 202 -0.60 -26.37 4.61
N LEU A 203 -1.50 -27.27 5.04
CA LEU A 203 -2.91 -27.22 4.65
C LEU A 203 -3.58 -25.91 5.07
N GLY A 204 -3.32 -25.44 6.29
CA GLY A 204 -3.83 -24.15 6.77
C GLY A 204 -3.33 -22.97 5.93
N ALA A 205 -2.01 -22.91 5.68
CA ALA A 205 -1.42 -21.85 4.87
C ALA A 205 -1.94 -21.86 3.43
N VAL A 206 -2.02 -23.03 2.79
CA VAL A 206 -2.57 -23.19 1.43
C VAL A 206 -4.06 -22.83 1.39
N GLY A 207 -4.84 -23.23 2.40
CA GLY A 207 -6.25 -22.89 2.50
C GLY A 207 -6.49 -21.37 2.62
N ILE A 208 -5.72 -20.70 3.47
CA ILE A 208 -5.78 -19.24 3.62
C ILE A 208 -5.36 -18.55 2.31
N PHE A 209 -4.29 -19.02 1.67
CA PHE A 209 -3.81 -18.45 0.42
C PHE A 209 -4.83 -18.61 -0.72
N ALA A 210 -5.37 -19.81 -0.93
CA ALA A 210 -6.38 -20.07 -1.95
C ALA A 210 -7.64 -19.24 -1.72
N THR A 211 -8.11 -19.18 -0.47
CA THR A 211 -9.28 -18.36 -0.11
C THR A 211 -9.00 -16.87 -0.33
N GLY A 212 -7.81 -16.39 0.02
CA GLY A 212 -7.39 -15.02 -0.21
C GLY A 212 -7.35 -14.62 -1.68
N ILE A 213 -6.92 -15.51 -2.57
CA ILE A 213 -6.97 -15.28 -4.02
C ILE A 213 -8.42 -15.17 -4.49
N LEU A 214 -9.29 -16.09 -4.07
CA LEU A 214 -10.71 -16.04 -4.41
C LEU A 214 -11.36 -14.74 -3.93
N SER A 215 -11.09 -14.33 -2.68
CA SER A 215 -11.57 -13.06 -2.12
C SER A 215 -10.99 -11.83 -2.82
N ALA A 216 -9.77 -11.90 -3.36
CA ALA A 216 -9.22 -10.80 -4.15
C ALA A 216 -9.98 -10.60 -5.47
N THR A 217 -10.55 -11.65 -6.05
CA THR A 217 -11.35 -11.55 -7.28
C THR A 217 -12.76 -11.03 -7.04
N THR A 218 -13.33 -11.23 -5.85
CA THR A 218 -14.67 -10.73 -5.50
C THR A 218 -14.68 -9.23 -5.17
N GLY A 219 -13.52 -8.63 -4.88
CA GLY A 219 -13.40 -7.21 -4.57
C GLY A 219 -13.75 -6.88 -3.11
N MET A 220 -13.92 -5.58 -2.83
CA MET A 220 -14.33 -5.08 -1.51
C MET A 220 -15.85 -5.16 -1.38
N ARG A 221 -16.36 -5.45 -0.18
CA ARG A 221 -17.80 -5.42 0.08
C ARG A 221 -18.41 -4.04 -0.17
N GLU A 222 -19.68 -3.99 -0.57
CA GLU A 222 -20.37 -2.77 -1.02
C GLU A 222 -20.28 -1.61 -0.01
N GLU A 223 -20.46 -1.88 1.28
CA GLU A 223 -20.32 -0.88 2.35
C GLU A 223 -18.97 -0.16 2.33
N LEU A 224 -17.88 -0.87 2.03
CA LEU A 224 -16.54 -0.30 1.97
C LEU A 224 -16.30 0.47 0.66
N VAL A 225 -16.99 0.10 -0.41
CA VAL A 225 -16.95 0.84 -1.67
C VAL A 225 -17.68 2.16 -1.51
N LEU A 226 -18.87 2.15 -0.90
CA LEU A 226 -19.64 3.35 -0.54
C LEU A 226 -18.85 4.26 0.39
N ALA A 227 -18.30 3.70 1.47
CA ALA A 227 -17.45 4.47 2.40
C ALA A 227 -16.18 5.03 1.75
N LYS A 228 -15.64 4.38 0.71
CA LYS A 228 -14.49 4.90 -0.05
C LYS A 228 -14.88 6.03 -1.00
N SER A 229 -16.09 5.98 -1.57
CA SER A 229 -16.62 7.06 -2.42
C SER A 229 -17.12 8.26 -1.62
N GLU A 230 -17.54 8.03 -0.38
CA GLU A 230 -17.89 9.09 0.56
C GLU A 230 -16.63 9.77 1.07
N SER A 231 -16.45 11.01 0.67
CA SER A 231 -15.46 11.89 1.27
C SER A 231 -15.81 12.12 2.74
N HIS A 232 -15.08 11.50 3.65
CA HIS A 232 -15.15 11.79 5.09
C HIS A 232 -14.76 13.24 5.46
N GLU A 233 -14.50 14.10 4.46
CA GLU A 233 -14.16 15.52 4.61
C GLU A 233 -15.33 16.48 4.35
N HIS A 234 -16.49 15.99 3.89
CA HIS A 234 -17.67 16.83 3.64
C HIS A 234 -18.78 16.50 4.65
N PRO A 235 -19.03 17.36 5.65
CA PRO A 235 -20.16 17.17 6.53
C PRO A 235 -21.47 17.33 5.74
N GLU A 236 -22.36 16.35 5.86
CA GLU A 236 -23.69 16.37 5.24
C GLU A 236 -24.61 17.35 5.98
N CYS A 237 -24.46 18.63 5.66
CA CYS A 237 -25.16 19.72 6.35
C CYS A 237 -26.56 20.02 5.78
N GLY A 238 -27.23 19.03 5.19
CA GLY A 238 -28.59 19.16 4.65
C GLY A 238 -29.67 19.17 5.73
N ALA A 239 -30.91 19.50 5.36
CA ALA A 239 -32.05 19.41 6.28
C ALA A 239 -32.44 17.95 6.59
N GLU A 240 -32.16 17.04 5.66
CA GLU A 240 -32.46 15.62 5.82
C GLU A 240 -31.48 14.92 6.76
N ARG A 241 -31.91 13.79 7.29
CA ARG A 241 -31.10 12.93 8.15
C ARG A 241 -30.08 12.18 7.30
N SER A 242 -28.81 12.44 7.57
CA SER A 242 -27.70 11.74 6.95
C SER A 242 -27.64 10.29 7.43
N GLU A 243 -27.35 9.37 6.52
CA GLU A 243 -27.17 7.96 6.88
C GLU A 243 -25.89 7.76 7.71
N HIS A 244 -24.86 8.58 7.49
CA HIS A 244 -23.52 8.36 8.04
C HIS A 244 -23.16 9.32 9.19
N PHE A 245 -23.69 10.55 9.19
CA PHE A 245 -23.30 11.59 10.14
C PHE A 245 -24.24 11.70 11.35
N ASP A 246 -25.55 11.47 11.21
CA ASP A 246 -26.56 11.63 12.29
C ASP A 246 -26.85 10.34 13.07
N LYS A 247 -25.80 9.56 13.34
CA LYS A 247 -25.86 8.35 14.17
C LYS A 247 -25.45 8.69 15.61
N LEU A 248 -26.31 8.34 16.57
CA LEU A 248 -26.07 8.50 18.01
C LEU A 248 -25.77 9.95 18.42
N ALA A 249 -26.61 10.90 17.97
CA ALA A 249 -26.44 12.30 18.36
C ALA A 249 -26.48 12.47 19.88
N GLU A 250 -25.46 13.13 20.42
CA GLU A 250 -25.39 13.48 21.83
C GLU A 250 -26.56 14.42 22.19
N GLY A 251 -27.34 14.07 23.20
CA GLY A 251 -28.50 14.89 23.61
C GLY A 251 -28.14 15.99 24.61
N ASN A 252 -27.06 15.80 25.37
CA ASN A 252 -26.66 16.66 26.47
C ASN A 252 -25.17 16.95 26.39
N LEU A 253 -24.79 18.22 26.54
CA LEU A 253 -23.39 18.62 26.60
C LEU A 253 -22.93 18.82 28.05
N SER A 254 -21.77 18.28 28.38
CA SER A 254 -21.03 18.66 29.59
C SER A 254 -20.15 19.89 29.38
N LEU A 255 -20.15 20.48 28.17
CA LEU A 255 -19.35 21.65 27.84
C LEU A 255 -19.91 22.90 28.53
N ARG A 256 -19.24 23.33 29.61
CA ARG A 256 -19.65 24.52 30.39
C ARG A 256 -18.61 25.64 30.39
N SER A 257 -17.43 25.40 29.83
CA SER A 257 -16.33 26.37 29.75
C SER A 257 -15.97 26.66 28.30
N SER A 258 -15.40 27.84 28.02
CA SER A 258 -14.94 28.26 26.69
C SER A 258 -16.04 28.25 25.60
N VAL A 259 -17.29 28.50 25.99
CA VAL A 259 -18.42 28.72 25.08
C VAL A 259 -18.53 30.20 24.80
N ASP A 260 -18.50 30.56 23.52
CA ASP A 260 -18.51 31.97 23.10
C ASP A 260 -19.94 32.49 22.97
N ALA A 261 -20.83 31.67 22.40
CA ALA A 261 -22.27 31.92 22.37
C ALA A 261 -23.09 30.62 22.42
N THR A 262 -24.29 30.70 22.98
CA THR A 262 -25.33 29.67 22.87
C THR A 262 -26.35 30.12 21.83
N ILE A 263 -26.50 29.34 20.77
CA ILE A 263 -27.43 29.56 19.68
C ILE A 263 -28.70 28.79 19.99
N GLU A 264 -29.79 29.52 20.23
CA GLU A 264 -31.09 28.96 20.59
C GLU A 264 -32.04 29.09 19.38
N LEU A 265 -32.67 27.97 19.03
CA LEU A 265 -33.77 27.93 18.07
C LEU A 265 -35.08 27.70 18.84
N ALA A 266 -35.97 28.69 18.82
CA ALA A 266 -37.27 28.62 19.48
C ALA A 266 -38.33 29.28 18.61
N ASP A 267 -39.47 28.62 18.44
CA ASP A 267 -40.60 29.03 17.61
C ASP A 267 -40.17 29.40 16.18
N GLY A 268 -39.22 28.64 15.61
CA GLY A 268 -38.66 28.89 14.29
C GLY A 268 -37.78 30.15 14.18
N LYS A 269 -37.37 30.75 15.32
CA LYS A 269 -36.50 31.93 15.36
C LYS A 269 -35.13 31.56 15.93
N LEU A 270 -34.08 31.88 15.18
CA LEU A 270 -32.70 31.64 15.58
C LEU A 270 -32.14 32.86 16.31
N THR A 271 -31.59 32.69 17.51
CA THR A 271 -31.02 33.78 18.32
C THR A 271 -29.70 33.39 18.96
N ALA A 272 -28.74 34.31 19.05
CA ALA A 272 -27.47 34.08 19.75
C ALA A 272 -27.47 34.72 21.14
N ARG A 273 -27.30 33.91 22.18
CA ARG A 273 -27.01 34.36 23.54
C ARG A 273 -25.49 34.44 23.72
N VAL A 274 -24.94 35.63 23.52
CA VAL A 274 -23.50 35.91 23.66
C VAL A 274 -23.18 36.22 25.12
N VAL A 275 -22.09 35.66 25.64
CA VAL A 275 -21.65 35.91 27.01
C VAL A 275 -21.35 37.40 27.21
N GLY A 276 -21.95 38.01 28.23
CA GLY A 276 -21.77 39.43 28.57
C GLY A 276 -22.81 40.38 27.95
N PHE A 277 -23.72 39.89 27.10
CA PHE A 277 -24.85 40.66 26.59
C PHE A 277 -26.16 40.23 27.27
N ASN A 278 -26.98 41.20 27.68
CA ASN A 278 -28.27 40.94 28.34
C ASN A 278 -29.40 40.62 27.36
N GLN A 279 -29.22 40.92 26.08
CA GLN A 279 -30.20 40.67 25.02
C GLN A 279 -29.62 39.73 23.97
N PRO A 280 -30.46 38.88 23.34
CA PRO A 280 -30.03 38.06 22.22
C PRO A 280 -29.51 38.92 21.07
N GLN A 281 -28.46 38.46 20.40
CA GLN A 281 -27.80 39.13 19.30
C GLN A 281 -28.09 38.41 17.98
N ASN A 282 -28.05 39.16 16.89
CA ASN A 282 -28.16 38.64 15.51
C ASN A 282 -26.78 38.53 14.82
N SER A 283 -25.71 38.90 15.52
CA SER A 283 -24.34 38.74 15.07
C SER A 283 -23.45 38.28 16.22
N VAL A 284 -22.43 37.50 15.90
CA VAL A 284 -21.46 36.98 16.87
C VAL A 284 -20.05 37.18 16.33
N THR A 285 -19.17 37.72 17.16
CA THR A 285 -17.78 37.96 16.78
C THR A 285 -16.91 36.75 17.07
N VAL A 286 -16.25 36.19 16.04
CA VAL A 286 -15.35 35.04 16.15
C VAL A 286 -13.91 35.49 16.13
N ARG A 287 -13.09 35.01 17.06
CA ARG A 287 -11.66 35.30 17.10
C ARG A 287 -10.91 34.58 15.98
N ARG A 288 -10.05 35.31 15.27
CA ARG A 288 -9.21 34.71 14.23
C ARG A 288 -8.22 33.69 14.77
N ALA A 289 -8.04 32.61 14.00
CA ALA A 289 -7.09 31.54 14.23
C ALA A 289 -7.18 30.87 15.61
N ASN A 290 -8.31 31.04 16.30
CA ASN A 290 -8.63 30.36 17.55
C ASN A 290 -9.90 29.56 17.38
N SER A 291 -9.94 28.38 18.00
CA SER A 291 -11.15 27.56 18.03
C SER A 291 -12.20 28.23 18.91
N THR A 292 -13.36 28.50 18.32
CA THR A 292 -14.52 29.10 18.97
C THR A 292 -15.61 28.04 19.08
N ASN A 293 -16.10 27.81 20.30
CA ASN A 293 -17.15 26.82 20.55
C ASN A 293 -18.51 27.51 20.67
N PHE A 294 -19.47 27.02 19.89
CA PHE A 294 -20.88 27.37 19.98
C PHE A 294 -21.69 26.19 20.49
N ILE A 295 -22.69 26.46 21.33
CA ILE A 295 -23.69 25.46 21.70
C ILE A 295 -24.94 25.74 20.89
N PHE A 296 -25.43 24.74 20.15
CA PHE A 296 -26.74 24.79 19.53
C PHE A 296 -27.75 24.09 20.43
N HIS A 297 -28.79 24.82 20.84
CA HIS A 297 -29.88 24.30 21.65
C HIS A 297 -31.18 24.41 20.84
N ASN A 298 -31.77 23.26 20.52
CA ASN A 298 -33.01 23.19 19.77
C ASN A 298 -34.20 23.10 20.73
N LEU A 299 -35.07 24.11 20.78
CA LEU A 299 -36.30 24.09 21.58
C LEU A 299 -37.54 23.73 20.76
N ASP A 300 -37.41 23.68 19.43
CA ASP A 300 -38.49 23.35 18.51
C ASP A 300 -38.76 21.84 18.46
N ALA A 301 -39.99 21.49 18.07
CA ALA A 301 -40.45 20.10 18.04
C ALA A 301 -39.76 19.21 17.00
N ASN A 302 -39.27 19.80 15.90
CA ASN A 302 -38.59 19.07 14.83
C ASN A 302 -37.09 18.96 15.12
N GLU A 303 -36.44 17.94 14.55
CA GLU A 303 -34.98 17.84 14.58
C GLU A 303 -34.36 18.87 13.63
N TYR A 304 -33.43 19.66 14.13
CA TYR A 304 -32.70 20.66 13.35
C TYR A 304 -31.21 20.54 13.60
N ARG A 305 -30.41 21.05 12.65
CA ARG A 305 -28.96 21.19 12.82
C ARG A 305 -28.54 22.63 12.62
N LEU A 306 -27.47 23.04 13.28
CA LEU A 306 -26.83 24.32 13.04
C LEU A 306 -25.75 24.16 11.98
N VAL A 307 -25.74 25.03 10.98
CA VAL A 307 -24.77 25.03 9.89
C VAL A 307 -24.05 26.37 9.84
N ALA A 308 -22.72 26.36 9.93
CA ALA A 308 -21.86 27.47 9.59
C ALA A 308 -21.48 27.41 8.12
N ASP A 309 -21.88 28.41 7.35
CA ASP A 309 -21.40 28.64 5.99
C ASP A 309 -20.18 29.59 6.04
N LEU A 310 -19.01 29.02 5.75
CA LEU A 310 -17.72 29.72 5.76
C LEU A 310 -17.25 30.07 4.33
N GLY A 311 -18.18 30.19 3.38
CA GLY A 311 -17.89 30.51 1.99
C GLY A 311 -17.38 29.29 1.20
N ASN A 312 -16.41 29.49 0.31
CA ASN A 312 -15.89 28.42 -0.54
C ASN A 312 -14.43 28.08 -0.20
N ARG A 313 -14.10 26.78 -0.19
CA ARG A 313 -12.73 26.26 -0.07
C ARG A 313 -12.30 25.60 -1.37
N ALA A 314 -11.00 25.63 -1.65
CA ALA A 314 -10.41 24.87 -2.77
C ALA A 314 -10.35 23.38 -2.40
N VAL A 315 -10.71 22.51 -3.34
CA VAL A 315 -10.61 21.05 -3.18
C VAL A 315 -9.27 20.57 -3.76
N ALA A 316 -8.65 19.58 -3.13
CA ALA A 316 -7.37 19.03 -3.60
C ALA A 316 -7.51 18.31 -4.96
N GLU A 317 -8.66 17.68 -5.24
CA GLU A 317 -8.95 16.98 -6.49
C GLU A 317 -10.43 17.13 -6.87
N PRO A 318 -10.80 17.41 -8.13
CA PRO A 318 -9.94 17.84 -9.24
C PRO A 318 -9.49 19.31 -9.09
N GLU A 319 -8.30 19.63 -9.63
CA GLU A 319 -7.70 20.98 -9.59
C GLU A 319 -8.68 22.06 -10.09
N GLY A 320 -8.86 23.11 -9.28
CA GLY A 320 -9.67 24.27 -9.63
C GLY A 320 -11.16 24.21 -9.24
N LYS A 321 -11.65 23.09 -8.69
CA LYS A 321 -13.00 23.04 -8.12
C LYS A 321 -13.03 23.70 -6.74
N THR A 322 -13.97 24.62 -6.55
CA THR A 322 -14.30 25.20 -5.25
C THR A 322 -15.58 24.57 -4.72
N GLU A 323 -15.60 24.25 -3.43
CA GLU A 323 -16.76 23.68 -2.75
C GLU A 323 -17.11 24.51 -1.52
N LYS A 324 -18.39 24.46 -1.12
CA LYS A 324 -18.85 25.18 0.06
C LYS A 324 -18.13 24.64 1.30
N ASN A 325 -17.57 25.54 2.08
CA ASN A 325 -16.94 25.25 3.35
C ASN A 325 -18.00 25.28 4.45
N LEU A 326 -18.77 24.20 4.53
CA LEU A 326 -19.82 24.04 5.54
C LEU A 326 -19.26 23.29 6.75
N VAL A 327 -19.62 23.73 7.94
CA VAL A 327 -19.40 23.00 9.19
C VAL A 327 -20.71 22.96 9.95
N CYS A 328 -21.16 21.79 10.35
CA CYS A 328 -22.46 21.67 11.00
C CYS A 328 -22.47 20.71 12.18
N THR A 329 -23.48 20.86 13.02
CA THR A 329 -23.82 19.89 14.06
C THR A 329 -24.57 18.70 13.46
N GLN A 330 -24.65 17.61 14.22
CA GLN A 330 -25.63 16.56 13.95
C GLN A 330 -27.06 17.10 14.15
N LEU A 331 -28.05 16.36 13.66
CA LEU A 331 -29.46 16.63 13.94
C LEU A 331 -29.73 16.55 15.45
N THR A 332 -30.19 17.66 16.00
CA THR A 332 -30.48 17.87 17.41
C THR A 332 -31.98 17.75 17.64
N ALA A 333 -32.40 16.81 18.49
CA ALA A 333 -33.79 16.65 18.88
C ALA A 333 -34.27 17.80 19.78
N GLN A 334 -35.59 17.89 19.98
CA GLN A 334 -36.19 18.88 20.87
C GLN A 334 -35.59 18.80 22.29
N GLY A 335 -35.21 19.94 22.84
CA GLY A 335 -34.60 20.09 24.16
C GLY A 335 -33.16 19.56 24.27
N SER A 336 -32.54 19.17 23.15
CA SER A 336 -31.16 18.66 23.13
C SER A 336 -30.15 19.74 22.77
N GLU A 337 -28.90 19.54 23.19
CA GLU A 337 -27.78 20.45 22.94
C GLU A 337 -26.67 19.77 22.12
N GLN A 338 -26.08 20.50 21.17
CA GLN A 338 -24.97 20.04 20.33
C GLN A 338 -23.87 21.10 20.22
N SER A 339 -22.60 20.66 20.19
CA SER A 339 -21.45 21.57 20.13
C SER A 339 -21.01 21.76 18.68
N LEU A 340 -20.84 23.02 18.27
CA LEU A 340 -20.24 23.40 16.99
C LEU A 340 -18.91 24.11 17.25
N VAL A 341 -17.81 23.50 16.81
CA VAL A 341 -16.46 24.06 16.96
C VAL A 341 -16.00 24.62 15.62
N LEU A 342 -15.70 25.91 15.57
CA LEU A 342 -15.22 26.59 14.37
C LEU A 342 -13.82 27.13 14.59
N THR A 343 -12.95 26.98 13.59
CA THR A 343 -11.64 27.65 13.56
C THR A 343 -11.52 28.43 12.25
N ILE A 344 -11.61 29.76 12.33
CA ILE A 344 -11.64 30.63 11.15
C ILE A 344 -10.35 31.44 11.09
N ASN A 345 -9.56 31.22 10.04
CA ASN A 345 -8.23 31.83 9.90
C ASN A 345 -8.26 33.23 9.25
N LYS A 346 -9.20 33.45 8.32
CA LYS A 346 -9.29 34.65 7.50
C LYS A 346 -10.71 35.22 7.57
N PRO A 347 -10.84 36.56 7.59
CA PRO A 347 -12.15 37.20 7.47
C PRO A 347 -12.81 36.83 6.13
N ALA A 348 -14.13 37.02 6.05
CA ALA A 348 -14.86 36.79 4.82
C ALA A 348 -14.34 37.68 3.68
N PRO A 349 -14.27 37.18 2.44
CA PRO A 349 -13.95 38.00 1.27
C PRO A 349 -14.85 39.25 1.17
N ALA A 350 -14.32 40.34 0.61
CA ALA A 350 -15.04 41.59 0.48
C ALA A 350 -16.38 41.39 -0.26
N GLY A 351 -17.48 41.84 0.35
CA GLY A 351 -18.85 41.67 -0.17
C GLY A 351 -19.52 40.35 0.20
N THR A 352 -18.90 39.52 1.03
CA THR A 352 -19.48 38.28 1.58
C THR A 352 -19.42 38.28 3.10
N SER A 353 -20.28 37.49 3.75
CA SER A 353 -20.27 37.27 5.20
C SER A 353 -20.32 35.78 5.50
N TYR A 354 -19.71 35.39 6.62
CA TYR A 354 -19.92 34.05 7.18
C TYR A 354 -21.20 34.05 7.99
N VAL A 355 -21.97 32.97 7.94
CA VAL A 355 -23.28 32.91 8.58
C VAL A 355 -23.52 31.59 9.27
N LEU A 356 -24.26 31.64 10.38
CA LEU A 356 -24.92 30.48 10.97
C LEU A 356 -26.36 30.43 10.47
N SER A 357 -26.80 29.27 10.01
CA SER A 357 -28.17 29.03 9.57
C SER A 357 -28.68 27.66 10.00
N VAL A 358 -29.99 27.49 9.97
CA VAL A 358 -30.65 26.21 10.21
C VAL A 358 -31.34 25.76 8.91
N PRO A 359 -30.86 24.69 8.26
CA PRO A 359 -31.51 24.14 7.08
C PRO A 359 -32.97 23.77 7.36
N GLY A 360 -33.87 24.13 6.45
CA GLY A 360 -35.31 23.90 6.59
C GLY A 360 -36.09 25.08 7.20
N ILE A 361 -35.41 26.11 7.70
CA ILE A 361 -36.04 27.35 8.18
C ILE A 361 -35.50 28.53 7.35
N GLU A 362 -36.34 29.08 6.49
CA GLU A 362 -35.93 30.18 5.60
C GLU A 362 -35.79 31.51 6.36
N GLY A 363 -34.76 32.29 6.00
CA GLY A 363 -34.57 33.67 6.44
C GLY A 363 -34.00 33.87 7.84
N GLN A 364 -33.71 32.79 8.58
CA GLN A 364 -33.08 32.87 9.91
C GLN A 364 -31.57 32.65 9.80
N VAL A 365 -30.81 33.75 9.89
CA VAL A 365 -29.35 33.73 9.84
C VAL A 365 -28.75 34.58 10.95
N ILE A 366 -27.65 34.12 11.52
CA ILE A 366 -26.81 34.90 12.45
C ILE A 366 -25.48 35.18 11.76
N GLU A 367 -25.09 36.44 11.70
CA GLU A 367 -23.84 36.84 11.06
C GLU A 367 -22.62 36.52 11.94
N LEU A 368 -21.62 35.85 11.37
CA LEU A 368 -20.33 35.59 12.00
C LEU A 368 -19.32 36.64 11.58
N VAL A 369 -18.99 37.54 12.50
CA VAL A 369 -18.04 38.63 12.25
C VAL A 369 -16.65 38.20 12.67
N VAL A 370 -15.71 38.19 11.74
CA VAL A 370 -14.31 37.83 12.00
C VAL A 370 -13.44 39.09 11.82
N PRO A 371 -12.81 39.61 12.88
CA PRO A 371 -12.13 40.91 12.87
C PRO A 371 -10.79 40.95 12.11
#